data_AF-A0A060VZ62-F1
#
_entry.id   AF-A0A060VZ62-F1
#
_cell.length_a   1.000
_cell.length_b   1.000
_cell.length_c   1.000
_cell.angle_alpha   90.00
_cell.angle_beta   90.00
_cell.angle_gamma   90.00
#
_symmetry.space_group_name_H-M   'P 1'
#
loop_
_entity.id
_entity.type
_entity.pdbx_description
1 polymer ?
#
loop_
_entity_poly.entity_id
_entity_poly.type
_entity_poly.pdbx_seq_one_letter_code
_entity_poly.pdbx_strand_id
1 'polypeptide(L)'
;MSSLGRVMGVLRAGMQLLTRGPQKIVTRKAGGGPHIEAQYRQFPQLTKSQTFQAELLSSAMWFWILWHCWHDPDAVMGHFPWPDASAWTDEELGIPADDEE
;
A
#
# COMPACT_ATOMS: atom_id res chain seq x y z
N MET A 1 -1.55 -52.78 40.60
CA MET A 1 -0.95 -51.78 39.69
C MET A 1 -2.04 -51.01 38.93
N SER A 2 -2.71 -50.02 39.54
CA SER A 2 -3.79 -49.27 38.83
C SER A 2 -4.04 -47.84 39.30
N SER A 3 -3.28 -47.30 40.25
CA SER A 3 -3.46 -45.93 40.75
C SER A 3 -2.66 -44.89 39.96
N LEU A 4 -1.48 -45.25 39.42
CA LEU A 4 -0.60 -44.29 38.73
C LEU A 4 -1.19 -43.75 37.41
N GLY A 5 -1.90 -44.58 36.65
CA GLY A 5 -2.46 -44.18 35.35
C GLY A 5 -3.58 -43.13 35.47
N ARG A 6 -4.37 -43.19 36.54
CA ARG A 6 -5.45 -42.21 36.80
C ARG A 6 -4.89 -40.86 37.23
N VAL A 7 -3.82 -40.84 38.02
CA VAL A 7 -3.16 -39.60 38.47
C VAL A 7 -2.50 -38.88 37.28
N MET A 8 -1.86 -39.61 36.36
CA MET A 8 -1.31 -39.02 35.14
C MET A 8 -2.39 -38.46 34.19
N GLY A 9 -3.54 -39.13 34.10
CA GLY A 9 -4.68 -38.62 33.32
C GLY A 9 -5.24 -37.31 33.86
N VAL A 10 -5.38 -37.20 35.19
CA VAL A 10 -5.86 -35.98 35.86
C VAL A 10 -4.83 -34.86 35.78
N LEU A 11 -3.54 -35.15 35.93
CA LEU A 11 -2.47 -34.17 35.73
C LEU A 11 -2.42 -33.66 34.29
N ARG A 12 -2.58 -34.54 33.29
CA ARG A 12 -2.59 -34.15 31.87
C ARG A 12 -3.82 -33.31 31.52
N ALA A 13 -5.00 -33.66 32.04
CA ALA A 13 -6.22 -32.88 31.84
C ALA A 13 -6.15 -31.51 32.55
N GLY A 14 -5.59 -31.45 33.77
CA GLY A 14 -5.35 -30.20 34.49
C GLY A 14 -4.33 -29.30 33.78
N MET A 15 -3.27 -29.88 33.22
CA MET A 15 -2.27 -29.16 32.42
C MET A 15 -2.86 -28.64 31.09
N GLN A 16 -3.78 -29.39 30.47
CA GLN A 16 -4.49 -28.95 29.26
C GLN A 16 -5.48 -27.81 29.53
N LEU A 17 -6.05 -27.73 30.73
CA LEU A 17 -6.89 -26.61 31.15
C LEU A 17 -6.07 -25.36 31.49
N LEU A 18 -4.88 -25.53 32.07
CA LEU A 18 -3.93 -24.42 32.32
C LEU A 18 -3.31 -23.86 31.03
N THR A 19 -3.09 -24.69 30.01
CA THR A 19 -2.52 -24.26 28.72
C THR A 19 -3.57 -23.75 27.73
N ARG A 20 -4.85 -24.10 27.91
CA ARG A 20 -5.96 -23.48 27.16
C ARG A 20 -6.28 -22.11 27.76
N GLY A 21 -5.59 -21.09 27.25
CA GLY A 21 -5.99 -19.70 27.44
C GLY A 21 -7.48 -19.47 27.09
N PRO A 22 -8.08 -18.36 27.53
CA PRO A 22 -9.52 -18.13 27.45
C PRO A 22 -10.02 -18.41 26.04
N GLN A 23 -10.81 -19.47 25.89
CA GLN A 23 -11.48 -19.77 24.62
C GLN A 23 -12.38 -18.57 24.32
N LYS A 24 -11.97 -17.74 23.36
CA LYS A 24 -12.81 -16.66 22.85
C LYS A 24 -14.05 -17.33 22.28
N ILE A 25 -15.16 -17.23 23.00
CA ILE A 25 -16.46 -17.63 22.48
C ILE A 25 -16.66 -16.78 21.21
N VAL A 26 -16.56 -17.41 20.05
CA VAL A 26 -16.86 -16.77 18.77
C VAL A 26 -18.38 -16.64 18.73
N THR A 27 -18.90 -15.59 19.37
CA THR A 27 -20.30 -15.22 19.23
C THR A 27 -20.49 -14.78 17.78
N ARG A 28 -21.03 -15.64 16.92
CA ARG A 28 -21.47 -15.21 15.59
C ARG A 28 -22.67 -14.29 15.79
N LYS A 29 -22.44 -12.97 15.79
CA LYS A 29 -23.52 -11.97 15.72
C LYS A 29 -24.12 -12.00 14.31
N ALA A 30 -24.89 -13.04 14.02
CA ALA A 30 -25.68 -13.14 12.80
C ALA A 30 -26.98 -12.36 13.01
N GLY A 31 -27.05 -11.13 12.48
CA GLY A 31 -28.33 -10.41 12.39
C GLY A 31 -28.28 -8.88 12.56
N GLY A 32 -27.16 -8.29 12.96
CA GLY A 32 -27.10 -6.83 13.18
C GLY A 32 -25.73 -6.37 13.72
N GLY A 33 -24.67 -6.73 13.00
CA GLY A 33 -23.29 -6.35 13.34
C GLY A 33 -22.99 -4.86 13.05
N PRO A 34 -21.75 -4.39 13.29
CA PRO A 34 -21.34 -2.98 13.17
C PRO A 34 -21.21 -2.53 11.69
N HIS A 35 -22.28 -2.71 10.93
CA HIS A 35 -22.37 -2.29 9.54
C HIS A 35 -22.83 -0.83 9.48
N ILE A 36 -22.31 -0.09 8.51
CA ILE A 36 -22.78 1.27 8.22
C ILE A 36 -24.27 1.18 7.84
N GLU A 37 -25.12 1.86 8.59
CA GLU A 37 -26.57 1.87 8.33
C GLU A 37 -26.90 2.67 7.07
N ALA A 38 -27.90 2.21 6.32
CA ALA A 38 -28.40 2.93 5.16
C ALA A 38 -29.11 4.21 5.62
N GLN A 39 -28.67 5.36 5.11
CA GLN A 39 -29.26 6.67 5.41
C GLN A 39 -29.90 7.27 4.16
N TYR A 40 -31.02 7.97 4.33
CA TYR A 40 -31.77 8.58 3.22
C TYR A 40 -31.64 10.10 3.21
N ARG A 41 -31.22 10.68 2.07
CA ARG A 41 -31.00 12.13 1.87
C ARG A 41 -30.06 12.80 2.88
N GLN A 42 -29.19 12.01 3.51
CA GLN A 42 -28.21 12.44 4.50
C GLN A 42 -26.82 11.93 4.10
N PHE A 43 -25.77 12.57 4.63
CA PHE A 43 -24.40 12.12 4.42
C PHE A 43 -24.17 10.78 5.11
N PRO A 44 -23.55 9.78 4.45
CA PRO A 44 -23.37 8.43 5.00
C PRO A 44 -22.44 8.42 6.22
N GLN A 45 -22.63 7.44 7.11
CA GLN A 45 -21.72 7.24 8.23
C GLN A 45 -20.39 6.70 7.73
N LEU A 46 -19.31 7.44 7.97
CA LEU A 46 -17.94 7.00 7.69
C LEU A 46 -17.28 6.50 8.97
N THR A 47 -16.54 5.41 8.87
CA THR A 47 -15.70 4.96 9.99
C THR A 47 -14.40 5.76 10.02
N LYS A 48 -13.93 6.11 11.23
CA LYS A 48 -12.69 6.88 11.41
C LYS A 48 -11.46 6.17 10.84
N SER A 49 -11.47 4.83 10.83
CA SER A 49 -10.38 4.05 10.23
C SER A 49 -10.36 4.17 8.71
N GLN A 50 -11.53 4.22 8.05
CA GLN A 50 -11.59 4.38 6.60
C GLN A 50 -11.07 5.75 6.17
N THR A 51 -11.47 6.83 6.86
CA THR A 51 -11.00 8.18 6.54
C THR A 51 -9.49 8.29 6.74
N PHE A 52 -8.98 7.77 7.86
CA PHE A 52 -7.54 7.77 8.14
C PHE A 52 -6.73 6.96 7.12
N GLN A 53 -7.21 5.77 6.73
CA GLN A 53 -6.52 4.96 5.71
C GLN A 53 -6.53 5.63 4.33
N ALA A 54 -7.63 6.30 3.97
CA ALA A 54 -7.72 7.04 2.71
C ALA A 54 -6.75 8.23 2.70
N GLU A 55 -6.69 9.00 3.79
CA GLU A 55 -5.74 10.10 3.95
C GLU A 55 -4.28 9.63 3.94
N LEU A 56 -3.99 8.52 4.62
CA LEU A 56 -2.66 7.93 4.65
C LEU A 56 -2.23 7.48 3.25
N LEU A 57 -3.10 6.83 2.48
CA LEU A 57 -2.80 6.43 1.11
C LEU A 57 -2.61 7.64 0.19
N SER A 58 -3.47 8.66 0.31
CA SER A 58 -3.35 9.92 -0.45
C SER A 58 -2.02 10.61 -0.15
N SER A 59 -1.64 10.69 1.12
CA SER A 59 -0.35 11.26 1.54
C SER A 59 0.83 10.45 1.03
N ALA A 60 0.76 9.12 1.04
CA ALA A 60 1.81 8.24 0.53
C ALA A 60 1.98 8.39 -0.99
N MET A 61 0.89 8.51 -1.74
CA MET A 61 0.91 8.79 -3.18
C MET A 61 1.60 10.13 -3.47
N TRP A 62 1.17 11.21 -2.82
CA TRP A 62 1.77 12.54 -3.06
C TRP A 62 3.21 12.64 -2.57
N PHE A 63 3.51 12.03 -1.42
CA PHE A 63 4.89 11.91 -0.93
C PHE A 63 5.75 11.19 -1.97
N TRP A 64 5.27 10.08 -2.53
CA TRP A 64 6.02 9.34 -3.54
C TRP A 64 6.27 10.18 -4.80
N ILE A 65 5.26 10.88 -5.31
CA ILE A 65 5.40 11.76 -6.48
C ILE A 65 6.45 12.84 -6.23
N LEU A 66 6.36 13.57 -5.11
CA LEU A 66 7.29 14.64 -4.79
C LEU A 66 8.70 14.12 -4.52
N TRP A 67 8.80 12.97 -3.85
CA TRP A 67 10.07 12.30 -3.60
C TRP A 67 10.74 11.88 -4.92
N HIS A 68 10.00 11.27 -5.85
CA HIS A 68 10.52 10.85 -7.15
C HIS A 68 10.90 12.05 -8.02
N CYS A 69 10.09 13.11 -8.03
CA CYS A 69 10.43 14.35 -8.75
C CYS A 69 11.70 15.02 -8.22
N TRP A 70 12.04 14.85 -6.93
CA TRP A 70 13.28 15.37 -6.36
C TRP A 70 14.49 14.47 -6.63
N HIS A 71 14.32 13.15 -6.53
CA HIS A 71 15.41 12.19 -6.70
C HIS A 71 15.75 11.90 -8.16
N ASP A 72 14.75 11.83 -9.04
CA ASP A 72 14.90 11.52 -10.46
C ASP A 72 14.18 12.58 -11.33
N PRO A 73 14.59 13.86 -11.27
CA PRO A 73 13.95 14.94 -12.04
C PRO A 73 14.11 14.73 -13.56
N ASP A 74 15.17 14.05 -13.97
CA ASP A 74 15.53 13.81 -15.37
C ASP A 74 14.50 12.95 -16.10
N ALA A 75 13.79 12.06 -15.39
CA ALA A 75 12.72 11.26 -15.98
C ALA A 75 11.51 12.12 -16.41
N VAL A 76 11.34 13.29 -15.79
CA VAL A 76 10.25 14.24 -16.09
C VAL A 76 10.72 15.34 -17.03
N MET A 77 11.90 15.90 -16.79
CA MET A 77 12.44 17.04 -17.57
C MET A 77 13.23 16.62 -18.82
N GLY A 78 13.54 15.33 -18.95
CA GLY A 78 14.37 14.77 -20.01
C GLY A 78 15.81 14.55 -19.54
N HIS A 79 16.33 13.36 -19.80
CA HIS A 79 17.71 13.00 -19.43
C HIS A 79 18.78 13.71 -20.25
N PHE A 80 18.44 14.12 -21.47
CA PHE A 80 19.39 14.72 -22.40
C PHE A 80 18.84 16.04 -22.95
N PRO A 81 19.70 17.05 -23.13
CA PRO A 81 19.30 18.28 -23.79
C PRO A 81 18.92 17.97 -25.25
N TRP A 82 17.82 18.56 -25.70
CA TRP A 82 17.41 18.45 -27.09
C TRP A 82 18.40 19.24 -27.97
N PRO A 83 19.03 18.62 -28.99
CA PRO A 83 19.98 19.34 -29.84
C PRO A 83 19.25 20.35 -30.71
N ASP A 84 19.84 21.53 -30.86
CA ASP A 84 19.37 22.53 -31.82
C ASP A 84 19.87 22.16 -33.22
N ALA A 85 18.95 21.76 -34.10
CA ALA A 85 19.25 21.34 -35.46
C ALA A 85 19.84 22.47 -36.32
N SER A 86 19.62 23.73 -35.96
CA SER A 86 20.15 24.89 -36.69
C SER A 86 21.58 25.24 -36.32
N ALA A 87 22.10 24.69 -35.23
CA ALA A 87 23.49 24.86 -34.81
C ALA A 87 24.43 23.85 -35.48
N TRP A 88 23.91 22.87 -36.22
CA TRP A 88 24.72 21.92 -36.96
C TRP A 88 25.34 22.59 -38.18
N THR A 89 26.63 22.35 -38.39
CA THR A 89 27.35 22.98 -39.50
C THR A 89 27.07 22.25 -40.80
N ASP A 90 27.04 22.97 -41.91
CA ASP A 90 26.80 22.39 -43.25
C ASP A 90 27.86 21.34 -43.62
N GLU A 91 29.08 21.46 -43.07
CA GLU A 91 30.15 20.46 -43.17
C GLU A 91 29.78 19.12 -42.52
N GLU A 92 29.17 19.15 -41.32
CA GLU A 92 28.71 17.95 -40.62
C GLU A 92 27.47 17.33 -41.27
N LEU A 93 26.63 18.15 -41.91
CA LEU A 93 25.47 17.68 -42.67
C LEU A 93 25.83 17.22 -44.08
N GLY A 94 27.07 17.44 -44.52
CA GLY A 94 27.51 17.13 -45.88
C GLY A 94 26.75 17.91 -46.94
N ILE A 95 26.26 19.11 -46.60
CA ILE A 95 25.62 20.02 -47.56
C ILE A 95 26.77 20.72 -48.28
N PRO A 96 27.02 20.43 -49.56
CA PRO A 96 28.04 21.14 -50.32
C PRO A 96 27.67 22.62 -50.37
N ALA A 97 28.66 23.51 -50.25
CA ALA A 97 28.45 24.90 -50.57
C ALA A 97 27.99 24.97 -52.03
N ASP A 98 26.88 25.65 -52.28
CA ASP A 98 26.42 25.96 -53.64
C ASP A 98 27.40 26.99 -54.23
N ASP A 99 28.60 26.55 -54.59
CA ASP A 99 29.56 27.33 -55.36
C ASP A 99 29.02 27.46 -56.79
N GLU A 100 28.09 28.38 -56.99
CA GLU A 100 27.71 28.92 -58.30
C GLU A 100 28.25 30.35 -58.45
N GLU A 101 29.27 30.47 -59.32
CA GLU A 101 29.88 31.65 -59.99
C GLU A 101 31.32 32.04 -59.60
#